data_AF-A0A9W7DKQ1-F1
#
_entry.id   AF-A0A9W7DKQ1-F1
#
_cell.length_a   1.000
_cell.length_b   1.000
_cell.length_c   1.000
_cell.angle_alpha   90.00
_cell.angle_beta   90.00
_cell.angle_gamma   90.00
#
_symmetry.space_group_name_H-M   'P 1'
#
loop_
_entity.id
_entity.type
_entity.pdbx_description
1 polymer ?
#
loop_
_entity_poly.entity_id
_entity_poly.type
_entity_poly.pdbx_seq_one_letter_code
_entity_poly.pdbx_strand_id
1 'polypeptide(L)'
;MAAGSSAPELFVSMADNVFASETKSLGVGTIIGSAIFNILIIIALTAALAGQDLQLDYRPLARDSTWYTISIILMVVAIADGEEAEKEEEGGGEEGDEDEDSGPYFEGLKWSSVQDEGYSGQLWWIFTYPINVVFRLTVPDCQKEVFSGPVGYSACFFISIGWIALLSHFLVDSATKFGCIVGMPFTLMGLTIVAAGTSVPDAISSVVVAKSGEGDMAVSNAIGSNVFDILLGLGLPYFLSNVLKGVSPKWNLNPKVGMSLLIIYVMYVIFTYVHMLH
;
A
#
# COMPACT_ATOMS: atom_id res chain seq x y z
N MET A 1 0.55 -5.28 13.52
CA MET A 1 0.53 -5.94 12.21
C MET A 1 0.54 -4.87 11.13
N ALA A 2 -0.57 -4.12 10.97
CA ALA A 2 -0.71 -2.96 10.07
C ALA A 2 0.53 -2.05 9.93
N ALA A 3 1.06 -1.46 11.00
CA ALA A 3 2.20 -0.53 10.88
C ALA A 3 3.48 -1.12 10.27
N GLY A 4 3.66 -2.45 10.38
CA GLY A 4 4.83 -3.13 9.80
C GLY A 4 4.61 -3.53 8.34
N SER A 5 3.38 -3.89 7.97
CA SER A 5 3.02 -4.24 6.60
C SER A 5 2.84 -3.01 5.70
N SER A 6 2.42 -1.87 6.27
CA SER A 6 2.34 -0.52 5.67
C SER A 6 3.68 0.23 5.52
N ALA A 7 4.78 -0.36 6.01
CA ALA A 7 6.08 0.31 5.99
C ALA A 7 6.58 0.60 4.56
N PRO A 8 6.44 -0.31 3.57
CA PRO A 8 6.81 -0.03 2.19
C PRO A 8 6.07 1.19 1.61
N GLU A 9 4.77 1.31 1.82
CA GLU A 9 3.90 2.42 1.39
C GLU A 9 4.39 3.76 1.94
N LEU A 10 4.67 3.80 3.25
CA LEU A 10 5.22 4.98 3.91
C LEU A 10 6.57 5.38 3.28
N PHE A 11 7.49 4.44 3.05
CA PHE A 11 8.78 4.75 2.46
C PHE A 11 8.70 5.19 0.99
N VAL A 12 7.79 4.60 0.21
CA VAL A 12 7.50 5.04 -1.16
C VAL A 12 6.99 6.49 -1.15
N SER A 13 6.06 6.82 -0.24
CA SER A 13 5.51 8.16 -0.10
C SER A 13 6.55 9.19 0.41
N MET A 14 7.42 8.79 1.33
CA MET A 14 8.55 9.63 1.78
C MET A 14 9.55 9.88 0.65
N ALA A 15 9.86 8.86 -0.17
CA ALA A 15 10.75 9.00 -1.31
C ALA A 15 10.20 10.03 -2.32
N ASP A 16 8.91 9.98 -2.61
CA ASP A 16 8.24 10.88 -3.56
C ASP A 16 8.07 12.31 -3.01
N ASN A 17 7.55 12.46 -1.78
CA ASN A 17 7.19 13.79 -1.26
C ASN A 17 8.36 14.53 -0.58
N VAL A 18 9.27 13.80 0.08
CA VAL A 18 10.34 14.41 0.88
C VAL A 18 11.67 14.39 0.14
N PHE A 19 12.04 13.29 -0.50
CA PHE A 19 13.39 13.13 -1.08
C PHE A 19 13.50 13.47 -2.56
N ALA A 20 12.42 13.37 -3.33
CA ALA A 20 12.43 13.79 -4.72
C ALA A 20 12.46 15.32 -4.86
N SER A 21 13.11 15.79 -5.93
CA SER A 21 13.15 17.20 -6.32
C SER A 21 11.84 17.67 -6.94
N GLU A 22 11.09 16.77 -7.56
CA GLU A 22 9.76 17.01 -8.14
C GLU A 22 8.80 15.95 -7.62
N THR A 23 7.61 16.38 -7.19
CA THR A 23 6.54 15.49 -6.72
C THR A 23 5.88 14.81 -7.90
N LYS A 24 6.01 13.48 -8.01
CA LYS A 24 5.47 12.72 -9.15
C LYS A 24 4.10 12.10 -8.86
N SER A 25 3.50 12.42 -7.70
CA SER A 25 2.25 11.86 -7.19
C SER A 25 2.25 10.32 -7.10
N LEU A 26 3.43 9.70 -7.16
CA LEU A 26 3.61 8.25 -7.14
C LEU A 26 3.30 7.71 -5.74
N GLY A 27 3.73 8.41 -4.70
CA GLY A 27 3.46 8.06 -3.31
C GLY A 27 1.98 8.08 -2.97
N VAL A 28 1.29 9.15 -3.41
CA VAL A 28 -0.15 9.31 -3.20
C VAL A 28 -0.95 8.29 -3.98
N GLY A 29 -0.57 8.06 -5.25
CA GLY A 29 -1.13 7.00 -6.07
C GLY A 29 -0.96 5.62 -5.43
N THR A 30 0.21 5.32 -4.90
CA THR A 30 0.50 4.04 -4.20
C THR A 30 -0.43 3.84 -3.01
N ILE A 31 -0.59 4.84 -2.14
CA ILE A 31 -1.43 4.73 -0.94
C ILE A 31 -2.92 4.54 -1.29
N ILE A 32 -3.44 5.29 -2.27
CA ILE A 32 -4.83 5.15 -2.71
C ILE A 32 -5.04 3.83 -3.44
N GLY A 33 -4.05 3.39 -4.21
CA GLY A 33 -4.06 2.09 -4.88
C GLY A 33 -4.12 0.96 -3.88
N SER A 34 -3.23 0.96 -2.88
CA SER A 34 -3.19 -0.02 -1.79
C SER A 34 -4.51 -0.06 -1.04
N ALA A 35 -5.14 1.09 -0.81
CA ALA A 35 -6.47 1.14 -0.21
C ALA A 35 -7.54 0.39 -1.05
N ILE A 36 -7.51 0.53 -2.38
CA ILE A 36 -8.39 -0.20 -3.30
C ILE A 36 -8.06 -1.70 -3.29
N PHE A 37 -6.78 -2.08 -3.37
CA PHE A 37 -6.34 -3.48 -3.31
C PHE A 37 -6.75 -4.15 -1.99
N ASN A 38 -6.59 -3.45 -0.87
CA ASN A 38 -6.90 -3.97 0.45
C ASN A 38 -8.41 -4.22 0.61
N ILE A 39 -9.27 -3.35 0.09
CA ILE A 39 -10.73 -3.54 0.16
C ILE A 39 -11.21 -4.61 -0.82
N LEU A 40 -10.76 -4.57 -2.09
CA LEU A 40 -11.34 -5.40 -3.14
C LEU A 40 -10.67 -6.77 -3.23
N ILE A 41 -9.33 -6.79 -3.24
CA ILE A 41 -8.57 -7.98 -3.57
C ILE A 41 -8.20 -8.76 -2.31
N ILE A 42 -7.67 -8.10 -1.29
CA ILE A 42 -7.23 -8.79 -0.08
C ILE A 42 -8.42 -9.42 0.65
N ILE A 43 -9.51 -8.69 0.85
CA ILE A 43 -10.70 -9.24 1.53
C ILE A 43 -11.27 -10.42 0.73
N ALA A 44 -11.39 -10.29 -0.60
CA ALA A 44 -11.89 -11.37 -1.45
C ALA A 44 -10.97 -12.61 -1.43
N LEU A 45 -9.66 -12.42 -1.55
CA LEU A 45 -8.67 -13.51 -1.47
C LEU A 45 -8.68 -14.17 -0.09
N THR A 46 -8.77 -13.38 0.97
CA THR A 46 -8.82 -13.86 2.35
C THR A 46 -10.05 -14.74 2.56
N ALA A 47 -11.23 -14.28 2.12
CA ALA A 47 -12.46 -15.07 2.18
C ALA A 47 -12.37 -16.35 1.33
N ALA A 48 -11.83 -16.26 0.11
CA ALA A 48 -11.71 -17.40 -0.80
C ALA A 48 -10.70 -18.46 -0.31
N LEU A 49 -9.63 -18.04 0.37
CA LEU A 49 -8.54 -18.91 0.81
C LEU A 49 -8.63 -19.34 2.29
N ALA A 50 -9.60 -18.83 3.06
CA ALA A 50 -9.78 -19.18 4.46
C ALA A 50 -10.11 -20.67 4.66
N GLY A 51 -10.91 -21.25 3.76
CA GLY A 51 -11.29 -22.67 3.81
C GLY A 51 -12.18 -23.05 5.00
N GLN A 52 -12.72 -22.07 5.72
CA GLN A 52 -13.60 -22.24 6.88
C GLN A 52 -14.53 -21.03 7.03
N ASP A 53 -15.60 -21.18 7.81
CA ASP A 53 -16.53 -20.10 8.11
C ASP A 53 -15.87 -19.08 9.05
N LEU A 54 -15.72 -17.85 8.56
CA LEU A 54 -15.18 -16.74 9.34
C LEU A 54 -16.33 -16.04 10.07
N GLN A 55 -16.32 -16.13 11.40
CA GLN A 55 -17.22 -15.32 12.22
C GLN A 55 -16.65 -13.92 12.34
N LEU A 56 -17.49 -12.92 12.06
CA LEU A 56 -17.14 -11.52 12.19
C LEU A 56 -17.99 -10.89 13.30
N ASP A 57 -17.35 -10.14 14.20
CA ASP A 57 -18.01 -9.31 15.19
C ASP A 57 -18.21 -7.90 14.63
N TYR A 58 -19.43 -7.38 14.77
CA TYR A 58 -19.79 -6.05 14.32
C TYR A 58 -19.06 -4.95 15.11
N ARG A 59 -18.62 -5.18 16.35
CA ARG A 59 -18.06 -4.12 17.22
C ARG A 59 -16.67 -3.66 16.78
N PRO A 60 -15.68 -4.54 16.56
CA PRO A 60 -14.38 -4.14 16.06
C PRO A 60 -14.49 -3.55 14.65
N LEU A 61 -15.32 -4.16 13.80
CA LEU A 61 -15.55 -3.69 12.43
C LEU A 61 -16.13 -2.27 12.41
N ALA A 62 -17.12 -1.96 13.25
CA ALA A 62 -17.71 -0.63 13.37
C ALA A 62 -16.68 0.44 13.74
N ARG A 63 -15.85 0.13 14.74
CA ARG A 63 -14.84 1.04 15.25
C ARG A 63 -13.81 1.35 14.17
N ASP A 64 -13.26 0.31 13.54
CA ASP A 64 -12.18 0.45 12.56
C ASP A 64 -12.72 1.12 11.28
N SER A 65 -13.99 0.82 10.93
CA SER A 65 -14.67 1.46 9.80
C SER A 65 -14.94 2.95 9.99
N THR A 66 -15.26 3.36 11.22
CA THR A 66 -15.44 4.78 11.55
C THR A 66 -14.14 5.54 11.37
N TRP A 67 -13.03 5.01 11.89
CA TRP A 67 -11.71 5.62 11.72
C TRP A 67 -11.30 5.71 10.26
N TYR A 68 -11.56 4.66 9.49
CA TYR A 68 -11.23 4.65 8.08
C TYR A 68 -12.07 5.64 7.28
N THR A 69 -13.37 5.73 7.53
CA THR A 69 -14.24 6.75 6.90
C THR A 69 -13.74 8.16 7.17
N ILE A 70 -13.37 8.47 8.42
CA ILE A 70 -12.79 9.77 8.79
C ILE A 70 -11.50 10.03 8.02
N SER A 71 -10.61 9.04 7.92
CA SER A 71 -9.34 9.19 7.21
C SER A 71 -9.52 9.45 5.71
N ILE A 72 -10.47 8.77 5.04
CA ILE A 72 -10.77 9.00 3.62
C ILE A 72 -11.35 10.40 3.41
N ILE A 73 -12.27 10.86 4.28
CA ILE A 73 -12.83 12.21 4.19
C ILE A 73 -11.72 13.25 4.35
N LEU A 74 -10.85 13.10 5.34
CA LEU A 74 -9.71 14.00 5.55
C LEU A 74 -8.79 14.02 4.32
N MET A 75 -8.49 12.86 3.75
CA MET A 75 -7.69 12.75 2.53
C MET A 75 -8.35 13.45 1.33
N VAL A 76 -9.66 13.24 1.11
CA VAL A 76 -10.41 13.88 0.02
C VAL A 76 -10.39 15.40 0.17
N VAL A 77 -10.63 15.90 1.39
CA VAL A 77 -10.55 17.35 1.68
C VAL A 77 -9.12 17.86 1.43
N ALA A 78 -8.10 17.15 1.87
CA ALA A 78 -6.70 17.54 1.64
C ALA A 78 -6.31 17.57 0.14
N ILE A 79 -6.84 16.65 -0.67
CA ILE A 79 -6.65 16.67 -2.13
C ILE A 79 -7.42 17.83 -2.76
N ALA A 80 -8.65 18.09 -2.31
CA ALA A 80 -9.52 19.16 -2.85
C ALA A 80 -9.02 20.57 -2.49
N ASP A 81 -8.52 20.79 -1.27
CA ASP A 81 -7.92 22.06 -0.85
C ASP A 81 -6.67 22.39 -1.68
N GLY A 82 -5.97 21.38 -2.19
CA GLY A 82 -4.85 21.54 -3.13
C GLY A 82 -5.28 22.12 -4.49
N GLU A 83 -6.53 21.93 -4.88
CA GLU A 83 -7.13 22.40 -6.14
C GLU A 83 -7.71 23.83 -5.99
N GLU A 84 -8.15 24.23 -4.79
CA GLU A 84 -8.68 25.58 -4.52
C GLU A 84 -7.59 26.67 -4.51
N ALA A 85 -6.33 26.31 -4.21
CA ALA A 85 -5.19 27.21 -4.30
C ALA A 85 -4.82 27.62 -5.75
N GLU A 86 -5.37 26.96 -6.77
CA GLU A 86 -5.18 27.33 -8.18
C GLU A 86 -6.10 28.47 -8.63
N LYS A 87 -7.19 28.78 -7.89
CA LYS A 87 -8.10 29.86 -8.28
C LYS A 87 -7.62 31.27 -7.93
N GLU A 88 -6.51 31.42 -7.21
CA GLU A 88 -5.94 32.74 -6.91
C GLU A 88 -4.65 33.07 -7.69
N GLU A 89 -4.08 32.13 -8.46
CA GLU A 89 -2.86 32.38 -9.27
C GLU A 89 -3.03 32.15 -10.78
N GLU A 90 -4.23 31.89 -11.30
CA GLU A 90 -4.49 31.92 -12.75
C GLU A 90 -4.67 33.36 -13.28
N GLY A 91 -3.56 34.09 -13.25
CA GLY A 91 -3.33 35.33 -13.97
C GLY A 91 -2.20 35.17 -14.98
N GLY A 92 -2.22 34.10 -15.79
CA GLY A 92 -1.47 34.01 -17.04
C GLY A 92 -0.47 32.86 -17.14
N GLY A 93 -0.59 32.09 -18.23
CA GLY A 93 0.57 31.47 -18.87
C GLY A 93 0.41 30.02 -19.31
N GLU A 94 -0.01 29.87 -20.56
CA GLU A 94 0.43 28.85 -21.55
C GLU A 94 0.02 27.38 -21.34
N GLU A 95 -0.90 26.97 -22.22
CA GLU A 95 -1.24 25.60 -22.60
C GLU A 95 0.00 24.88 -23.15
N GLY A 96 0.30 23.71 -22.60
CA GLY A 96 1.34 22.79 -23.08
C GLY A 96 0.72 21.45 -23.44
N ASP A 97 0.96 21.03 -24.68
CA ASP A 97 0.29 19.95 -25.41
C ASP A 97 0.31 18.57 -24.72
N GLU A 98 -0.86 17.94 -24.65
CA GLU A 98 -1.03 16.51 -24.35
C GLU A 98 -1.08 15.74 -25.68
N ASP A 99 0.01 15.06 -26.03
CA ASP A 99 0.00 14.06 -27.10
C ASP A 99 -0.43 12.70 -26.52
N GLU A 100 -1.73 12.44 -26.60
CA GLU A 100 -2.31 11.09 -26.59
C GLU A 100 -2.05 10.42 -27.95
N ASP A 101 -1.42 9.24 -27.97
CA ASP A 101 -1.65 8.32 -29.08
C ASP A 101 -1.72 6.86 -28.62
N SER A 102 -2.63 6.14 -29.26
CA SER A 102 -3.31 4.94 -28.78
C SER A 102 -3.06 3.76 -29.72
N GLY A 103 -2.90 2.54 -29.19
CA GLY A 103 -2.74 1.33 -30.01
C GLY A 103 -2.75 0.02 -29.20
N PRO A 104 -3.12 -1.13 -29.81
CA PRO A 104 -4.04 -2.09 -29.16
C PRO A 104 -3.44 -3.48 -28.85
N TYR A 105 -4.28 -4.27 -28.17
CA TYR A 105 -4.31 -5.74 -28.03
C TYR A 105 -3.76 -6.33 -26.73
N PHE A 106 -4.71 -6.94 -26.02
CA PHE A 106 -4.61 -7.66 -24.78
C PHE A 106 -4.24 -9.14 -25.03
N GLU A 107 -3.90 -9.81 -23.92
CA GLU A 107 -4.33 -11.17 -23.56
C GLU A 107 -3.26 -12.27 -23.48
N GLY A 108 -3.11 -12.83 -22.27
CA GLY A 108 -2.47 -14.13 -22.06
C GLY A 108 -1.75 -14.33 -20.72
N LEU A 109 -2.42 -14.19 -19.57
CA LEU A 109 -1.90 -14.68 -18.29
C LEU A 109 -2.79 -15.80 -17.73
N LYS A 110 -2.17 -16.97 -17.51
CA LYS A 110 -2.78 -18.12 -16.82
C LYS A 110 -1.95 -18.39 -15.57
N TRP A 111 -2.48 -18.04 -14.40
CA TRP A 111 -1.93 -18.40 -13.10
C TRP A 111 -2.64 -19.65 -12.58
N SER A 112 -1.86 -20.68 -12.26
CA SER A 112 -2.32 -21.83 -11.50
C SER A 112 -1.61 -21.81 -10.16
N SER A 113 -2.42 -21.85 -9.11
CA SER A 113 -2.06 -22.34 -7.78
C SER A 113 -1.19 -23.60 -7.87
N VAL A 114 -0.29 -23.77 -6.90
CA VAL A 114 -0.16 -24.96 -6.06
C VAL A 114 1.23 -24.94 -5.38
N GLN A 115 1.21 -25.05 -4.06
CA GLN A 115 2.33 -25.62 -3.31
C GLN A 115 2.49 -27.07 -3.78
N ASP A 116 3.49 -27.35 -4.60
CA ASP A 116 3.92 -28.72 -4.86
C ASP A 116 5.40 -28.86 -4.50
N GLU A 117 5.66 -29.76 -3.57
CA GLU A 117 7.00 -30.29 -3.31
C GLU A 117 7.46 -31.08 -4.55
N GLY A 118 8.19 -30.39 -5.42
CA GLY A 118 8.78 -30.94 -6.64
C GLY A 118 9.94 -30.07 -7.15
N TYR A 119 10.50 -30.41 -8.31
CA TYR A 119 11.64 -29.70 -8.95
C TYR A 119 11.47 -28.16 -9.04
N SER A 120 10.22 -27.66 -9.07
CA SER A 120 9.88 -26.23 -9.00
C SER A 120 10.28 -25.57 -7.67
N GLY A 121 10.11 -26.27 -6.54
CA GLY A 121 10.51 -25.79 -5.21
C GLY A 121 12.04 -25.74 -5.04
N GLN A 122 12.78 -26.64 -5.68
CA GLN A 122 14.26 -26.60 -5.68
C GLN A 122 14.80 -25.43 -6.51
N LEU A 123 14.20 -25.13 -7.67
CA LEU A 123 14.54 -23.94 -8.46
C LEU A 123 14.22 -22.65 -7.70
N TRP A 124 13.06 -22.58 -7.05
CA TRP A 124 12.69 -21.45 -6.19
C TRP A 124 13.65 -21.28 -5.01
N TRP A 125 14.08 -22.38 -4.40
CA TRP A 125 15.05 -22.38 -3.32
C TRP A 125 16.40 -21.82 -3.78
N ILE A 126 16.91 -22.23 -4.95
CA ILE A 126 18.17 -21.73 -5.53
C ILE A 126 18.10 -20.21 -5.77
N PHE A 127 17.00 -19.72 -6.34
CA PHE A 127 16.82 -18.31 -6.62
C PHE A 127 16.74 -17.45 -5.33
N THR A 128 16.02 -17.93 -4.33
CA THR A 128 15.80 -17.19 -3.06
C THR A 128 16.98 -17.35 -2.09
N TYR A 129 17.82 -18.38 -2.25
CA TYR A 129 18.95 -18.70 -1.36
C TYR A 129 19.93 -17.53 -1.15
N PRO A 130 20.47 -16.84 -2.18
CA PRO A 130 21.40 -15.74 -1.97
C PRO A 130 20.78 -14.58 -1.18
N ILE A 131 19.53 -14.24 -1.47
CA ILE A 131 18.78 -13.19 -0.75
C ILE A 131 18.55 -13.60 0.70
N ASN A 132 18.14 -14.84 0.95
CA ASN A 132 17.95 -15.40 2.29
C ASN A 132 19.25 -15.42 3.11
N VAL A 133 20.40 -15.72 2.48
CA VAL A 133 21.70 -15.69 3.16
C VAL A 133 22.06 -14.26 3.56
N VAL A 134 21.87 -13.28 2.67
CA VAL A 134 22.10 -11.87 2.99
C VAL A 134 21.21 -11.40 4.14
N PHE A 135 19.92 -11.76 4.14
CA PHE A 135 19.02 -11.44 5.24
C PHE A 135 19.41 -12.13 6.54
N ARG A 136 19.79 -13.42 6.52
CA ARG A 136 20.23 -14.13 7.74
C ARG A 136 21.54 -13.60 8.30
N LEU A 137 22.41 -13.03 7.47
CA LEU A 137 23.67 -12.44 7.91
C LEU A 137 23.48 -11.03 8.48
N THR A 138 22.51 -10.28 7.97
CA THR A 138 22.32 -8.87 8.34
C THR A 138 21.24 -8.68 9.40
N VAL A 139 20.15 -9.44 9.38
CA VAL A 139 19.05 -9.35 10.34
C VAL A 139 19.29 -10.36 11.48
N PRO A 140 19.48 -9.89 12.73
CA PRO A 140 19.62 -10.78 13.87
C PRO A 140 18.32 -11.55 14.11
N ASP A 141 18.47 -12.87 14.26
CA ASP A 141 17.36 -13.78 14.53
C ASP A 141 17.04 -13.80 16.03
N CYS A 142 15.99 -13.07 16.42
CA CYS A 142 15.53 -12.97 17.80
C CYS A 142 14.91 -14.27 18.35
N GLN A 143 14.69 -15.30 17.53
CA GLN A 143 14.24 -16.61 18.00
C GLN A 143 15.37 -17.40 18.68
N LYS A 144 16.63 -16.98 18.48
CA LYS A 144 17.79 -17.61 19.14
C LYS A 144 18.08 -16.95 20.48
N GLU A 145 18.38 -17.76 21.49
CA GLU A 145 18.65 -17.29 22.87
C GLU A 145 19.75 -16.22 22.95
N VAL A 146 20.72 -16.24 22.02
CA VAL A 146 21.82 -15.25 21.94
C VAL A 146 21.33 -13.82 21.65
N PHE A 147 20.20 -13.67 20.96
CA PHE A 147 19.63 -12.38 20.52
C PHE A 147 18.25 -12.08 21.12
N SER A 148 17.76 -12.89 22.06
CA SER A 148 16.47 -12.69 22.75
C SER A 148 16.49 -11.58 23.82
N GLY A 149 17.58 -10.81 23.90
CA GLY A 149 17.69 -9.64 24.78
C GLY A 149 17.06 -8.37 24.19
N PRO A 150 16.81 -7.34 25.01
CA PRO A 150 16.22 -6.07 24.56
C PRO A 150 17.04 -5.39 23.45
N VAL A 151 18.37 -5.48 23.52
CA VAL A 151 19.28 -4.96 22.48
C VAL A 151 19.12 -5.72 21.17
N GLY A 152 18.86 -7.04 21.21
CA GLY A 152 18.63 -7.87 20.03
C GLY A 152 17.32 -7.52 19.32
N TYR A 153 16.23 -7.35 20.06
CA TYR A 153 14.95 -6.88 19.51
C TYR A 153 15.06 -5.50 18.88
N SER A 154 15.70 -4.54 19.56
CA SER A 154 15.92 -3.20 19.01
C SER A 154 16.79 -3.22 17.75
N ALA A 155 17.88 -4.00 17.76
CA ALA A 155 18.75 -4.14 16.58
C ALA A 155 17.98 -4.75 15.38
N CYS A 156 17.22 -5.81 15.61
CA CYS A 156 16.39 -6.44 14.58
C CYS A 156 15.39 -5.45 13.98
N PHE A 157 14.73 -4.65 14.83
CA PHE A 157 13.78 -3.64 14.41
C PHE A 157 14.43 -2.57 13.51
N PHE A 158 15.52 -1.93 13.94
CA PHE A 158 16.18 -0.88 13.16
C PHE A 158 16.83 -1.39 11.89
N ILE A 159 17.43 -2.59 11.91
CA ILE A 159 18.02 -3.20 10.72
C ILE A 159 16.92 -3.55 9.70
N SER A 160 15.77 -4.06 10.16
CA SER A 160 14.63 -4.34 9.28
C SER A 160 14.08 -3.07 8.65
N ILE A 161 13.96 -1.99 9.42
CA ILE A 161 13.58 -0.66 8.88
C ILE A 161 14.55 -0.22 7.78
N GLY A 162 15.85 -0.36 8.00
CA GLY A 162 16.87 -0.02 7.00
C GLY A 162 16.74 -0.83 5.71
N TRP A 163 16.47 -2.14 5.82
CA TRP A 163 16.22 -2.99 4.66
C TRP A 163 14.95 -2.62 3.91
N ILE A 164 13.86 -2.34 4.60
CA ILE A 164 12.60 -1.92 3.97
C ILE A 164 12.83 -0.61 3.21
N ALA A 165 13.49 0.39 3.82
CA ALA A 165 13.80 1.65 3.15
C ALA A 165 14.66 1.45 1.89
N LEU A 166 15.70 0.60 1.96
CA LEU A 166 16.55 0.29 0.82
C LEU A 166 15.78 -0.42 -0.31
N LEU A 167 14.99 -1.44 0.03
CA LEU A 167 14.20 -2.19 -0.94
C LEU A 167 13.09 -1.32 -1.56
N SER A 168 12.43 -0.47 -0.78
CA SER A 168 11.44 0.49 -1.29
C SER A 168 12.06 1.48 -2.25
N HIS A 169 13.30 1.94 -2.01
CA HIS A 169 14.00 2.80 -2.96
C HIS A 169 14.25 2.10 -4.31
N PHE A 170 14.74 0.85 -4.28
CA PHE A 170 14.91 0.05 -5.50
C PHE A 170 13.58 -0.27 -6.19
N LEU A 171 12.51 -0.52 -5.43
CA LEU A 171 11.16 -0.72 -5.93
C LEU A 171 10.68 0.49 -6.71
N VAL A 172 10.78 1.70 -6.14
CA VAL A 172 10.36 2.94 -6.80
C VAL A 172 11.19 3.22 -8.06
N ASP A 173 12.51 3.08 -7.99
CA ASP A 173 13.40 3.31 -9.14
C ASP A 173 13.13 2.31 -10.28
N SER A 174 12.97 1.04 -9.96
CA SER A 174 12.64 -0.01 -10.93
C SER A 174 11.25 0.16 -11.52
N ALA A 175 10.25 0.47 -10.68
CA ALA A 175 8.90 0.76 -11.12
C ALA A 175 8.87 1.97 -12.05
N THR A 176 9.51 3.08 -11.66
CA THR A 176 9.62 4.31 -12.49
C THR A 176 10.22 4.00 -13.86
N LYS A 177 11.32 3.25 -13.91
CA LYS A 177 11.93 2.83 -15.19
C LYS A 177 10.99 1.94 -16.01
N PHE A 178 10.29 1.00 -15.36
CA PHE A 178 9.28 0.17 -16.00
C PHE A 178 8.10 1.00 -16.52
N GLY A 179 7.61 1.97 -15.76
CA GLY A 179 6.58 2.92 -16.16
C GLY A 179 6.99 3.73 -17.40
N CYS A 180 8.25 4.17 -17.46
CA CYS A 180 8.80 4.83 -18.65
C CYS A 180 8.85 3.89 -19.87
N ILE A 181 9.09 2.59 -19.68
CA ILE A 181 9.09 1.59 -20.77
C ILE A 181 7.66 1.27 -21.22
N VAL A 182 6.72 1.17 -20.27
CA VAL A 182 5.30 0.88 -20.52
C VAL A 182 4.55 2.13 -21.01
N GLY A 183 5.14 3.32 -20.88
CA GLY A 183 4.47 4.59 -21.16
C GLY A 183 3.34 4.91 -20.18
N MET A 184 3.38 4.33 -18.97
CA MET A 184 2.35 4.53 -17.95
C MET A 184 2.63 5.82 -17.16
N PRO A 185 1.62 6.68 -16.94
CA PRO A 185 1.81 7.86 -16.10
C PRO A 185 2.11 7.47 -14.64
N PHE A 186 2.94 8.27 -13.96
CA PHE A 186 3.45 7.97 -12.61
C PHE A 186 2.33 7.70 -11.60
N THR A 187 1.22 8.44 -11.69
CA THR A 187 0.05 8.28 -10.83
C THR A 187 -0.64 6.92 -11.02
N LEU A 188 -0.83 6.46 -12.26
CA LEU A 188 -1.45 5.14 -12.52
C LEU A 188 -0.51 4.00 -12.13
N MET A 189 0.79 4.18 -12.33
CA MET A 189 1.79 3.20 -11.90
C MET A 189 1.82 3.06 -10.38
N GLY A 190 1.73 4.18 -9.66
CA GLY A 190 1.52 4.19 -8.21
C GLY A 190 0.24 3.45 -7.84
N LEU A 191 -0.90 3.83 -8.44
CA LEU A 191 -2.23 3.28 -8.16
C LEU A 191 -2.35 1.77 -8.40
N THR A 192 -1.55 1.21 -9.32
CA THR A 192 -1.70 -0.18 -9.78
C THR A 192 -0.51 -1.05 -9.42
N ILE A 193 0.64 -0.85 -10.07
CA ILE A 193 1.78 -1.76 -9.99
C ILE A 193 2.48 -1.64 -8.64
N VAL A 194 2.78 -0.42 -8.21
CA VAL A 194 3.48 -0.17 -6.95
C VAL A 194 2.56 -0.56 -5.79
N ALA A 195 1.30 -0.11 -5.82
CA ALA A 195 0.27 -0.50 -4.86
C ALA A 195 0.11 -2.03 -4.74
N ALA A 196 -0.01 -2.75 -5.86
CA ALA A 196 -0.12 -4.20 -5.84
C ALA A 196 1.09 -4.86 -5.17
N GLY A 197 2.30 -4.34 -5.45
CA GLY A 197 3.55 -4.86 -4.90
C GLY A 197 3.69 -4.60 -3.39
N THR A 198 3.34 -3.39 -2.93
CA THR A 198 3.43 -3.05 -1.50
C THR A 198 2.32 -3.70 -0.67
N SER A 199 1.17 -4.02 -1.25
CA SER A 199 0.06 -4.72 -0.59
C SER A 199 0.21 -6.25 -0.47
N VAL A 200 1.27 -6.86 -1.05
CA VAL A 200 1.52 -8.32 -0.91
C VAL A 200 1.71 -8.77 0.55
N PRO A 201 2.52 -8.09 1.40
CA PRO A 201 2.68 -8.44 2.80
C PRO A 201 1.36 -8.38 3.58
N ASP A 202 0.51 -7.38 3.30
CA ASP A 202 -0.84 -7.29 3.86
C ASP A 202 -1.68 -8.50 3.47
N ALA A 203 -1.64 -8.90 2.19
CA ALA A 203 -2.41 -10.03 1.70
C ALA A 203 -2.01 -11.34 2.37
N ILE A 204 -0.69 -11.56 2.49
CA ILE A 204 -0.15 -12.74 3.19
C ILE A 204 -0.58 -12.73 4.65
N SER A 205 -0.44 -11.59 5.32
CA SER A 205 -0.78 -11.45 6.74
C SER A 205 -2.27 -11.73 7.00
N SER A 206 -3.16 -11.14 6.20
CA SER A 206 -4.61 -11.32 6.31
C SER A 206 -5.04 -12.76 6.00
N VAL A 207 -4.46 -13.40 4.97
CA VAL A 207 -4.75 -14.80 4.64
C VAL A 207 -4.27 -15.75 5.74
N VAL A 208 -3.09 -15.53 6.31
CA VAL A 208 -2.55 -16.37 7.40
C VAL A 208 -3.47 -16.34 8.61
N VAL A 209 -3.92 -15.16 9.03
CA VAL A 209 -4.79 -14.97 10.19
C VAL A 209 -6.20 -15.53 9.94
N ALA A 210 -6.75 -15.35 8.73
CA ALA A 210 -8.04 -15.94 8.38
C ALA A 210 -8.02 -17.47 8.33
N LYS A 211 -6.90 -18.08 7.89
CA LYS A 211 -6.70 -19.53 7.98
C LYS A 211 -6.64 -20.06 9.43
N SER A 212 -6.34 -19.19 10.40
CA SER A 212 -6.43 -19.50 11.83
C SER A 212 -7.84 -19.32 12.42
N GLY A 213 -8.81 -18.90 11.62
CA GLY A 213 -10.21 -18.70 12.04
C GLY A 213 -10.50 -17.29 12.54
N GLU A 214 -9.51 -16.39 12.48
CA GLU A 214 -9.59 -15.04 13.04
C GLU A 214 -9.99 -14.01 11.98
N GLY A 215 -11.19 -14.17 11.41
CA GLY A 215 -11.70 -13.30 10.32
C GLY A 215 -11.75 -11.81 10.67
N ASP A 216 -12.15 -11.48 11.90
CA ASP A 216 -12.15 -10.11 12.42
C ASP A 216 -10.76 -9.47 12.36
N MET A 217 -9.73 -10.23 12.72
CA MET A 217 -8.37 -9.72 12.72
C MET A 217 -7.85 -9.57 11.29
N ALA A 218 -8.25 -10.44 10.36
CA ALA A 218 -7.89 -10.31 8.95
C ALA A 218 -8.53 -9.05 8.30
N VAL A 219 -9.81 -8.79 8.56
CA VAL A 219 -10.50 -7.59 8.06
C VAL A 219 -9.98 -6.32 8.76
N SER A 220 -9.77 -6.37 10.08
CA SER A 220 -9.17 -5.26 10.85
C SER A 220 -7.75 -4.96 10.38
N ASN A 221 -6.97 -5.97 9.98
CA ASN A 221 -5.65 -5.75 9.39
C ASN A 221 -5.74 -4.96 8.08
N ALA A 222 -6.64 -5.34 7.17
CA ALA A 222 -6.83 -4.64 5.88
C ALA A 222 -7.37 -3.21 6.03
N ILE A 223 -8.29 -2.97 6.97
CA ILE A 223 -8.83 -1.62 7.24
C ILE A 223 -7.80 -0.78 8.00
N GLY A 224 -7.12 -1.37 8.98
CA GLY A 224 -6.14 -0.70 9.83
C GLY A 224 -4.88 -0.29 9.07
N SER A 225 -4.40 -1.10 8.11
CA SER A 225 -3.29 -0.68 7.23
C SER A 225 -3.67 0.53 6.39
N ASN A 226 -4.87 0.55 5.79
CA ASN A 226 -5.33 1.71 5.02
C ASN A 226 -5.44 2.99 5.86
N VAL A 227 -5.91 2.89 7.11
CA VAL A 227 -5.93 4.04 8.04
C VAL A 227 -4.51 4.54 8.30
N PHE A 228 -3.57 3.64 8.52
CA PHE A 228 -2.17 3.97 8.74
C PHE A 228 -1.54 4.62 7.50
N ASP A 229 -1.79 4.07 6.31
CA ASP A 229 -1.27 4.56 5.03
C ASP A 229 -1.79 5.95 4.70
N ILE A 230 -3.08 6.22 4.95
CA ILE A 230 -3.64 7.54 4.72
C ILE A 230 -3.11 8.54 5.75
N LEU A 231 -3.17 8.22 7.05
CA LEU A 231 -2.83 9.20 8.08
C LEU A 231 -1.33 9.43 8.22
N LEU A 232 -0.55 8.35 8.28
CA LEU A 232 0.90 8.44 8.42
C LEU A 232 1.60 8.39 7.07
N GLY A 233 1.17 7.55 6.13
CA GLY A 233 1.78 7.47 4.80
C GLY A 233 1.61 8.74 3.96
N LEU A 234 0.49 9.46 4.05
CA LEU A 234 0.35 10.78 3.40
C LEU A 234 0.68 11.94 4.34
N GLY A 235 0.16 11.88 5.58
CA GLY A 235 0.28 13.00 6.51
C GLY A 235 1.70 13.27 6.99
N LEU A 236 2.50 12.23 7.26
CA LEU A 236 3.89 12.43 7.73
C LEU A 236 4.79 12.99 6.62
N PRO A 237 4.81 12.47 5.38
CA PRO A 237 5.62 13.06 4.31
C PRO A 237 5.17 14.48 3.94
N TYR A 238 3.87 14.76 3.94
CA TYR A 238 3.34 16.11 3.72
C TYR A 238 3.84 17.08 4.80
N PHE A 239 3.71 16.70 6.08
CA PHE A 239 4.20 17.50 7.21
C PHE A 239 5.72 17.73 7.14
N LEU A 240 6.50 16.68 6.86
CA LEU A 240 7.95 16.77 6.75
C LEU A 240 8.38 17.65 5.58
N SER A 241 7.72 17.57 4.41
CA SER A 241 8.00 18.46 3.29
C SER A 241 7.77 19.92 3.65
N ASN A 242 6.66 20.22 4.35
CA ASN A 242 6.35 21.57 4.78
C ASN A 242 7.39 22.12 5.76
N VAL A 243 7.82 21.32 6.73
CA VAL A 243 8.80 21.73 7.74
C VAL A 243 10.20 21.87 7.16
N LEU A 244 10.62 20.95 6.27
CA LEU A 244 12.00 20.90 5.76
C LEU A 244 12.22 21.78 4.53
N LYS A 245 11.25 21.83 3.60
CA LYS A 245 11.36 22.57 2.33
C LYS A 245 10.56 23.88 2.33
N GLY A 246 9.61 24.06 3.26
CA GLY A 246 8.72 25.23 3.26
C GLY A 246 7.72 25.26 2.10
N VAL A 247 7.60 24.15 1.35
CA VAL A 247 6.73 24.03 0.18
C VAL A 247 5.78 22.86 0.40
N SER A 248 4.48 23.13 0.24
CA SER A 248 3.43 22.12 0.25
C SER A 248 3.49 21.30 -1.04
N PRO A 249 3.70 19.97 -0.96
CA PRO A 249 3.70 19.14 -2.16
C PRO A 249 2.32 19.20 -2.81
N LYS A 250 2.28 19.56 -4.09
CA LYS A 250 1.04 19.54 -4.89
C LYS A 250 0.85 18.13 -5.44
N TRP A 251 -0.35 17.59 -5.28
CA TRP A 251 -0.70 16.27 -5.75
C TRP A 251 -1.54 16.39 -7.01
N ASN A 252 -0.95 16.02 -8.14
CA ASN A 252 -1.64 15.94 -9.44
C ASN A 252 -2.52 14.68 -9.51
N LEU A 253 -3.51 14.59 -8.62
CA LEU A 253 -4.46 13.49 -8.56
C LEU A 253 -5.88 14.06 -8.54
N ASN A 254 -6.73 13.54 -9.41
CA ASN A 254 -8.12 13.95 -9.47
C ASN A 254 -8.84 13.59 -8.16
N PRO A 255 -9.48 14.56 -7.45
CA PRO A 255 -10.18 14.28 -6.19
C PRO A 255 -11.33 13.26 -6.37
N LYS A 256 -11.84 13.09 -7.60
CA LYS A 256 -12.80 12.04 -7.94
C LYS A 256 -12.27 10.63 -7.63
N VAL A 257 -10.95 10.41 -7.68
CA VAL A 257 -10.36 9.11 -7.30
C VAL A 257 -10.58 8.86 -5.80
N GLY A 258 -10.32 9.85 -4.94
CA GLY A 258 -10.62 9.74 -3.50
C GLY A 258 -12.11 9.58 -3.21
N MET A 259 -12.98 10.28 -3.96
CA MET A 259 -14.43 10.10 -3.87
C MET A 259 -14.88 8.70 -4.29
N SER A 260 -14.27 8.13 -5.34
CA SER A 260 -14.59 6.77 -5.79
C SER A 260 -14.22 5.72 -4.74
N LEU A 261 -13.08 5.89 -4.06
CA LEU A 261 -12.68 5.05 -2.93
C LEU A 261 -13.69 5.13 -1.78
N LEU A 262 -14.14 6.35 -1.43
CA LEU A 262 -15.16 6.54 -0.39
C LEU A 262 -16.46 5.81 -0.73
N ILE A 263 -16.93 5.92 -1.98
CA ILE A 263 -18.16 5.25 -2.42
C ILE A 263 -18.01 3.73 -2.36
N ILE A 264 -16.93 3.17 -2.91
CA ILE A 264 -16.65 1.73 -2.87
C ILE A 264 -16.61 1.24 -1.42
N TYR A 265 -15.97 2.00 -0.53
CA TYR A 265 -15.86 1.65 0.87
C TYR A 265 -17.21 1.68 1.60
N VAL A 266 -18.01 2.72 1.40
CA VAL A 266 -19.36 2.82 1.99
C VAL A 266 -20.24 1.66 1.51
N MET A 267 -20.17 1.30 0.22
CA MET A 267 -20.89 0.13 -0.30
C MET A 267 -20.45 -1.18 0.38
N TYR A 268 -19.14 -1.37 0.57
CA TYR A 268 -18.59 -2.52 1.30
C TYR A 268 -19.10 -2.59 2.74
N VAL A 269 -19.09 -1.46 3.45
CA VAL A 269 -19.60 -1.38 4.83
C VAL A 269 -21.08 -1.75 4.88
N ILE A 270 -21.91 -1.17 4.01
CA ILE A 270 -23.34 -1.49 3.95
C ILE A 270 -23.54 -2.99 3.69
N PHE A 271 -22.82 -3.57 2.73
CA PHE A 271 -22.92 -4.99 2.40
C PHE A 271 -22.58 -5.90 3.60
N THR A 272 -21.46 -5.61 4.28
CA THR A 272 -21.03 -6.40 5.44
C THR A 272 -21.99 -6.28 6.62
N TYR A 273 -22.49 -5.08 6.92
CA TYR A 273 -23.48 -4.86 7.98
C TYR A 273 -24.81 -5.56 7.70
N VAL A 274 -25.29 -5.54 6.46
CA VAL A 274 -26.52 -6.25 6.08
C VAL A 274 -26.34 -7.75 6.26
N HIS A 275 -25.20 -8.31 5.86
CA HIS A 275 -24.92 -9.74 6.01
C HIS A 275 -24.71 -10.16 7.48
N MET A 276 -24.23 -9.27 8.34
CA MET A 276 -24.06 -9.55 9.78
C MET A 276 -25.38 -9.55 10.57
N LEU A 277 -26.43 -8.91 10.03
CA LEU A 277 -27.75 -8.85 10.66
C LEU A 277 -28.63 -10.08 10.35
N HIS A 278 -28.21 -10.94 9.42
CA HIS A 278 -28.90 -12.15 8.97
C HIS A 278 -28.15 -13.41 9.37
#